data_AF-A0AAW4CQM3-F1
#
_entry.id   AF-A0AAW4CQM3-F1
#
_cell.length_a   1.000
_cell.length_b   1.000
_cell.length_c   1.000
_cell.angle_alpha   90.00
_cell.angle_beta   90.00
_cell.angle_gamma   90.00
#
_symmetry.space_group_name_H-M   'P 1'
#
loop_
_entity.id
_entity.type
_entity.pdbx_description
1 polymer ?
#
loop_
_entity_poly.entity_id
_entity_poly.type
_entity_poly.pdbx_seq_one_letter_code
_entity_poly.pdbx_strand_id
1 'polypeptide(L)'
;FPDASCTKKLEFCENGAKALAHEATKFCVTRDFFAQHSVSDLMAQSDYWLEMQGRLTEPMRYDAATDHYVPVSWDDAFALIGDHLRALDSPDEAEFYTSGRTANETAFLYSIFVREFGTNNFPDCSNMCHEPTSRGLPHSIGVGKGTVVLDDFEHAEAIFLIGHNAGTNA
;
A
#
# COMPACT_ATOMS: atom_id res chain seq x y z
N PHE A 1 11.22 -18.82 -7.27
CA PHE A 1 10.82 -19.30 -5.92
C PHE A 1 10.18 -18.10 -5.22
N PRO A 2 8.88 -18.13 -4.89
CA PRO A 2 7.98 -19.27 -4.85
C PRO A 2 7.22 -19.54 -6.16
N ASP A 3 7.79 -19.20 -7.31
CA ASP A 3 7.14 -19.40 -8.61
C ASP A 3 7.20 -20.87 -9.08
N ALA A 4 6.17 -21.30 -9.81
CA ALA A 4 6.10 -22.62 -10.42
C ALA A 4 7.23 -22.86 -11.43
N SER A 5 7.60 -24.13 -11.64
CA SER A 5 8.59 -24.52 -12.66
C SER A 5 8.19 -24.12 -14.10
N CYS A 6 6.88 -23.91 -14.33
CA CYS A 6 6.33 -23.30 -15.53
C CYS A 6 6.07 -21.82 -15.29
N THR A 7 6.90 -20.93 -15.85
CA THR A 7 6.63 -19.49 -15.86
C THR A 7 5.41 -19.21 -16.74
N LYS A 8 4.23 -19.05 -16.13
CA LYS A 8 3.10 -18.42 -16.82
C LYS A 8 3.45 -16.96 -17.08
N LYS A 9 3.01 -16.42 -18.23
CA LYS A 9 3.34 -15.04 -18.62
C LYS A 9 2.80 -13.98 -17.65
N LEU A 10 1.82 -14.34 -16.81
CA LEU A 10 1.16 -13.49 -15.83
C LEU A 10 0.85 -14.34 -14.59
N GLU A 11 1.47 -14.04 -13.45
CA GLU A 11 1.17 -14.61 -12.14
C GLU A 11 0.97 -13.47 -11.15
N PHE A 12 -0.30 -13.10 -10.96
CA PHE A 12 -0.71 -12.11 -9.99
C PHE A 12 -2.17 -12.36 -9.61
N CYS A 13 -2.54 -11.95 -8.39
CA CYS A 13 -3.92 -11.97 -7.94
C CYS A 13 -4.79 -11.02 -8.75
N GLU A 14 -6.12 -11.18 -8.71
CA GLU A 14 -7.05 -10.28 -9.40
C GLU A 14 -6.82 -8.80 -9.01
N ASN A 15 -6.54 -8.55 -7.72
CA ASN A 15 -6.23 -7.22 -7.22
C ASN A 15 -4.88 -6.70 -7.75
N GLY A 16 -3.90 -7.58 -7.95
CA GLY A 16 -2.63 -7.25 -8.59
C GLY A 16 -2.81 -6.90 -10.07
N ALA A 17 -3.67 -7.62 -10.78
CA ALA A 17 -4.06 -7.32 -12.16
C ALA A 17 -4.69 -5.92 -12.27
N LYS A 18 -5.65 -5.62 -11.38
CA LYS A 18 -6.32 -4.32 -11.31
C LYS A 18 -5.32 -3.22 -11.04
N ALA A 19 -4.47 -3.38 -10.02
CA ALA A 19 -3.45 -2.40 -9.68
C ALA A 19 -2.52 -2.10 -10.87
N LEU A 20 -2.01 -3.12 -11.55
CA LEU A 20 -1.17 -2.94 -12.74
C LEU A 20 -1.91 -2.21 -13.87
N ALA A 21 -3.18 -2.53 -14.09
CA ALA A 21 -3.99 -1.86 -15.11
C ALA A 21 -4.17 -0.36 -14.81
N HIS A 22 -4.40 -0.03 -13.53
CA HIS A 22 -4.52 1.35 -13.07
C HIS A 22 -3.18 2.11 -13.10
N GLU A 23 -2.07 1.47 -12.73
CA GLU A 23 -0.73 2.05 -12.84
C GLU A 23 -0.31 2.30 -14.29
N ALA A 24 -0.73 1.43 -15.21
CA ALA A 24 -0.45 1.52 -16.64
C ALA A 24 -1.42 2.44 -17.40
N THR A 25 -2.35 3.11 -16.70
CA THR A 25 -3.29 4.05 -17.33
C THR A 25 -2.57 5.18 -18.06
N LYS A 26 -3.16 5.64 -19.15
CA LYS A 26 -2.72 6.85 -19.87
C LYS A 26 -3.45 8.10 -19.38
N PHE A 27 -4.52 7.94 -18.61
CA PHE A 27 -5.27 9.07 -18.06
C PHE A 27 -4.48 9.70 -16.93
N CYS A 28 -4.38 11.02 -16.95
CA CYS A 28 -3.70 11.80 -15.93
C CYS A 28 -4.67 12.83 -15.39
N VAL A 29 -4.74 12.95 -14.08
CA VAL A 29 -5.43 14.05 -13.42
C VAL A 29 -4.45 15.22 -13.27
N THR A 30 -4.91 16.44 -13.56
CA THR A 30 -4.09 17.66 -13.60
C THR A 30 -4.53 18.65 -12.53
N ARG A 31 -3.71 19.67 -12.26
CA ARG A 31 -4.10 20.81 -11.40
C ARG A 31 -5.42 21.48 -11.80
N ASP A 32 -5.78 21.49 -13.09
CA ASP A 32 -7.02 22.11 -13.56
C ASP A 32 -8.26 21.34 -13.09
N PHE A 33 -8.15 20.01 -12.93
CA PHE A 33 -9.20 19.20 -12.32
C PHE A 33 -9.39 19.58 -10.85
N PHE A 34 -8.29 19.66 -10.08
CA PHE A 34 -8.36 20.03 -8.67
C PHE A 34 -8.78 21.48 -8.44
N ALA A 35 -8.57 22.38 -9.40
CA ALA A 35 -9.12 23.73 -9.36
C ALA A 35 -10.64 23.77 -9.58
N GLN A 36 -11.21 22.76 -10.24
CA GLN A 36 -12.65 22.66 -10.52
C GLN A 36 -13.43 21.88 -9.45
N HIS A 37 -12.75 21.02 -8.69
CA HIS A 37 -13.37 20.15 -7.70
C HIS A 37 -12.82 20.43 -6.30
N SER A 38 -13.70 20.83 -5.39
CA SER A 38 -13.33 20.94 -3.97
C SER A 38 -13.10 19.56 -3.36
N VAL A 39 -12.38 19.49 -2.25
CA VAL A 39 -12.19 18.22 -1.53
C VAL A 39 -13.53 17.69 -1.03
N SER A 40 -14.43 18.56 -0.56
CA SER A 40 -15.79 18.16 -0.19
C SER A 40 -16.55 17.52 -1.36
N ASP A 41 -16.41 18.06 -2.58
CA ASP A 41 -17.05 17.48 -3.77
C ASP A 41 -16.45 16.11 -4.12
N LEU A 42 -15.13 15.96 -4.01
CA LEU A 42 -14.43 14.70 -4.26
C LEU A 42 -14.83 13.62 -3.25
N MET A 43 -15.02 13.97 -1.98
CA MET A 43 -15.48 13.06 -0.93
C MET A 43 -16.89 12.52 -1.18
N ALA A 44 -17.71 13.19 -1.99
CA ALA A 44 -19.04 12.72 -2.36
C ALA A 44 -19.03 11.75 -3.56
N GLN A 45 -17.89 11.59 -4.24
CA GLN A 45 -17.75 10.70 -5.39
C GLN A 45 -17.45 9.27 -4.96
N SER A 46 -17.71 8.30 -5.84
CA SER A 46 -17.35 6.90 -5.60
C SER A 46 -15.87 6.66 -5.90
N ASP A 47 -15.28 5.65 -5.25
CA ASP A 47 -13.91 5.20 -5.53
C ASP A 47 -13.68 4.91 -7.01
N TYR A 48 -14.65 4.26 -7.67
CA TYR A 48 -14.59 4.01 -9.11
C TYR A 48 -14.53 5.31 -9.91
N TRP A 49 -15.34 6.31 -9.56
CA TRP A 49 -15.29 7.59 -10.25
C TRP A 49 -13.94 8.27 -10.04
N LEU A 50 -13.42 8.29 -8.81
CA LEU A 50 -12.12 8.90 -8.47
C LEU A 50 -10.98 8.24 -9.24
N GLU A 51 -10.95 6.91 -9.26
CA GLU A 51 -9.95 6.12 -9.97
C GLU A 51 -9.96 6.38 -11.49
N MET A 52 -11.16 6.59 -12.06
CA MET A 52 -11.31 6.86 -13.50
C MET A 52 -10.86 8.27 -13.92
N GLN A 53 -10.54 9.17 -12.98
CA GLN A 53 -9.97 10.48 -13.31
C GLN A 53 -8.49 10.39 -13.75
N GLY A 54 -7.85 9.26 -13.43
CA GLY A 54 -6.48 8.97 -13.85
C GLY A 54 -5.43 9.31 -12.80
N ARG A 55 -4.17 9.06 -13.18
CA ARG A 55 -3.02 9.13 -12.27
C ARG A 55 -2.67 10.57 -11.91
N LEU A 56 -2.38 10.81 -10.62
CA LEU A 56 -1.80 12.08 -10.16
C LEU A 56 -0.36 12.22 -10.68
N THR A 57 -0.05 13.36 -11.28
CA THR A 57 1.22 13.58 -12.00
C THR A 57 2.14 14.60 -11.34
N GLU A 58 1.65 15.35 -10.35
CA GLU A 58 2.42 16.34 -9.61
C GLU A 58 1.99 16.39 -8.14
N PRO A 59 2.87 16.82 -7.21
CA PRO A 59 2.50 16.96 -5.81
C PRO A 59 1.41 18.01 -5.61
N MET A 60 0.49 17.73 -4.71
CA MET A 60 -0.60 18.61 -4.33
C MET A 60 -0.60 18.78 -2.81
N ARG A 61 -0.95 19.97 -2.32
CA ARG A 61 -1.27 20.21 -0.90
C ARG A 61 -2.73 20.60 -0.77
N TYR A 62 -3.35 20.22 0.34
CA TYR A 62 -4.68 20.73 0.66
C TYR A 62 -4.59 22.19 1.14
N ASP A 63 -5.53 23.01 0.70
CA ASP A 63 -5.73 24.38 1.17
C ASP A 63 -7.11 24.51 1.83
N ALA A 64 -7.13 24.53 3.16
CA ALA A 64 -8.37 24.57 3.94
C ALA A 64 -9.15 25.88 3.77
N ALA A 65 -8.51 26.97 3.34
CA ALA A 65 -9.20 28.25 3.14
C ALA A 65 -10.07 28.23 1.87
N THR A 66 -9.67 27.43 0.88
CA THR A 66 -10.42 27.30 -0.38
C THR A 66 -11.17 25.97 -0.48
N ASP A 67 -10.84 24.98 0.35
CA ASP A 67 -11.28 23.59 0.25
C ASP A 67 -10.82 22.90 -1.05
N HIS A 68 -9.64 23.23 -1.55
CA HIS A 68 -9.09 22.64 -2.77
C HIS A 68 -7.70 22.05 -2.57
N TYR A 69 -7.35 21.06 -3.40
CA TYR A 69 -5.96 20.69 -3.61
C TYR A 69 -5.29 21.70 -4.55
N VAL A 70 -4.15 22.24 -4.15
CA VAL A 70 -3.35 23.18 -4.92
C VAL A 70 -1.96 22.59 -5.22
N PRO A 71 -1.38 22.84 -6.41
CA PRO A 71 -0.09 22.28 -6.76
C PRO A 71 1.02 22.81 -5.84
N VAL A 72 1.98 21.95 -5.53
CA VAL A 72 3.17 22.28 -4.73
C VAL A 72 4.40 21.67 -5.37
N SER A 73 5.55 22.33 -5.25
CA SER A 73 6.81 21.75 -5.73
C SER A 73 7.23 20.57 -4.86
N TRP A 74 8.09 19.68 -5.37
CA TRP A 74 8.65 18.60 -4.56
C TRP A 74 9.44 19.13 -3.37
N ASP A 75 10.25 20.18 -3.58
CA ASP A 75 11.06 20.78 -2.52
C ASP A 75 10.19 21.37 -1.41
N ASP A 76 9.13 22.11 -1.77
CA ASP A 76 8.19 22.68 -0.80
C ASP A 76 7.38 21.59 -0.09
N ALA A 77 7.01 20.51 -0.78
CA ALA A 77 6.31 19.38 -0.18
C ALA A 77 7.18 18.68 0.87
N PHE A 78 8.45 18.39 0.56
CA PHE A 78 9.38 17.79 1.50
C PHE A 78 9.71 18.74 2.67
N ALA A 79 9.85 20.04 2.41
CA ALA A 79 10.05 21.03 3.45
C ALA A 79 8.86 21.06 4.43
N LEU A 80 7.64 21.11 3.90
CA LEU A 80 6.40 21.11 4.68
C LEU A 80 6.29 19.85 5.55
N ILE A 81 6.48 18.66 4.97
CA ILE A 81 6.48 17.39 5.72
C ILE A 81 7.53 17.42 6.83
N GLY A 82 8.75 17.87 6.51
CA GLY A 82 9.84 17.97 7.46
C GLY A 82 9.56 18.96 8.60
N ASP A 83 8.91 20.09 8.33
CA ASP A 83 8.53 21.08 9.35
C ASP A 83 7.52 20.50 10.33
N HIS A 84 6.51 19.78 9.84
CA HIS A 84 5.54 19.09 10.70
C HIS A 84 6.19 18.00 11.56
N LEU A 85 7.05 17.17 10.98
CA LEU A 85 7.74 16.11 11.72
C LEU A 85 8.68 16.65 12.79
N ARG A 86 9.41 17.74 12.51
CA ARG A 86 10.30 18.40 13.49
C ARG A 86 9.56 19.14 14.60
N ALA A 87 8.30 19.49 14.36
CA ALA A 87 7.47 20.21 15.33
C ALA A 87 6.78 19.30 16.36
N LEU A 88 6.88 17.97 16.21
CA LEU A 88 6.35 17.01 17.17
C LEU A 88 7.14 17.07 18.49
N ASP A 89 6.44 16.89 19.61
CA ASP A 89 7.06 16.90 20.94
C ASP A 89 7.84 15.60 21.20
N SER A 90 7.48 14.52 20.51
CA SER A 90 8.15 13.22 20.52
C SER A 90 8.06 12.55 19.15
N PRO A 91 9.09 11.81 18.70
CA PRO A 91 9.00 11.05 17.46
C PRO A 91 7.91 9.96 17.48
N ASP A 92 7.49 9.51 18.66
CA ASP A 92 6.41 8.53 18.83
C ASP A 92 5.00 9.12 18.60
N GLU A 93 4.88 10.42 18.34
CA GLU A 93 3.62 11.04 17.89
C GLU A 93 3.40 10.87 16.38
N ALA A 94 4.40 10.36 15.65
CA ALA A 94 4.27 10.02 14.24
C ALA A 94 4.01 8.52 14.04
N GLU A 95 3.24 8.20 12.99
CA GLU A 95 3.00 6.84 12.52
C GLU A 95 3.33 6.76 11.02
N PHE A 96 4.13 5.75 10.65
CA PHE A 96 4.65 5.59 9.30
C PHE A 96 4.17 4.27 8.71
N TYR A 97 2.96 4.30 8.13
CA TYR A 97 2.37 3.12 7.51
C TYR A 97 3.09 2.72 6.21
N THR A 98 3.36 1.42 6.05
CA THR A 98 3.95 0.86 4.82
C THR A 98 2.99 -0.04 4.07
N SER A 99 2.89 0.18 2.76
CA SER A 99 2.07 -0.65 1.86
C SER A 99 2.78 -1.95 1.50
N GLY A 100 2.06 -3.07 1.50
CA GLY A 100 2.57 -4.35 0.97
C GLY A 100 2.82 -4.37 -0.54
N ARG A 101 2.42 -3.31 -1.26
CA ARG A 101 2.79 -3.11 -2.68
C ARG A 101 4.18 -2.51 -2.85
N THR A 102 4.76 -1.94 -1.81
CA THR A 102 6.08 -1.31 -1.87
C THR A 102 7.16 -2.39 -2.02
N ALA A 103 8.11 -2.17 -2.92
CA ALA A 103 9.26 -3.07 -3.08
C ALA A 103 10.06 -3.20 -1.78
N ASN A 104 10.67 -4.37 -1.55
CA ASN A 104 11.42 -4.65 -0.33
C ASN A 104 12.54 -3.63 -0.06
N GLU A 105 13.23 -3.18 -1.10
CA GLU A 105 14.31 -2.19 -1.02
C GLU A 105 13.79 -0.83 -0.54
N THR A 106 12.66 -0.39 -1.11
CA THR A 106 12.03 0.88 -0.73
C THR A 106 11.46 0.81 0.68
N ALA A 107 10.82 -0.31 1.05
CA ALA A 107 10.34 -0.53 2.41
C ALA A 107 11.49 -0.56 3.42
N PHE A 108 12.63 -1.17 3.07
CA PHE A 108 13.83 -1.18 3.89
C PHE A 108 14.37 0.24 4.14
N LEU A 109 14.56 1.03 3.08
CA LEU A 109 15.03 2.43 3.18
C LEU A 109 14.07 3.29 3.99
N TYR A 110 12.76 3.15 3.77
CA TYR A 110 11.75 3.88 4.53
C TYR A 110 11.81 3.52 6.02
N SER A 111 12.01 2.24 6.34
CA SER A 111 12.17 1.78 7.72
C SER A 111 13.45 2.28 8.39
N ILE A 112 14.51 2.56 7.63
CA ILE A 112 15.73 3.22 8.15
C ILE A 112 15.41 4.68 8.48
N PHE A 113 14.76 5.39 7.56
CA PHE A 113 14.35 6.78 7.78
C PHE A 113 13.50 6.93 9.05
N VAL A 114 12.51 6.07 9.27
CA VAL A 114 11.63 6.12 10.45
C VAL A 114 12.39 5.88 11.75
N ARG A 115 13.35 4.96 11.74
CA ARG A 115 14.20 4.70 12.92
C ARG A 115 15.19 5.83 13.19
N GLU A 116 15.72 6.45 12.14
CA GLU A 116 16.56 7.64 12.26
C GLU A 116 15.75 8.85 12.76
N PHE A 117 14.48 8.97 12.36
CA PHE A 117 13.55 9.95 12.92
C PHE A 117 13.33 9.74 14.42
N GLY A 118 13.47 8.52 14.92
CA GLY A 118 13.54 8.21 16.35
C GLY A 118 12.40 7.35 16.88
N THR A 119 11.58 6.74 16.02
CA THR A 119 10.47 5.87 16.43
C THR A 119 10.50 4.49 15.78
N ASN A 120 9.74 3.54 16.34
CA ASN A 120 9.43 2.25 15.72
C ASN A 120 7.94 2.14 15.34
N ASN A 121 7.17 3.23 15.36
CA ASN A 121 5.77 3.27 14.93
C ASN A 121 5.65 3.11 13.41
N PHE A 122 5.81 1.86 12.97
CA PHE A 122 5.93 1.48 11.56
C PHE A 122 5.03 0.27 11.26
N PRO A 123 3.70 0.42 11.33
CA PRO A 123 2.79 -0.65 10.94
C PRO A 123 2.81 -0.85 9.42
N ASP A 124 2.42 -2.03 8.99
CA ASP A 124 2.20 -2.33 7.58
C ASP A 124 0.83 -2.99 7.34
N CYS A 125 0.48 -3.25 6.08
CA CYS A 125 -0.77 -3.95 5.75
C CYS A 125 -0.86 -5.36 6.35
N SER A 126 0.28 -5.98 6.66
CA SER A 126 0.34 -7.32 7.24
C SER A 126 -0.10 -7.34 8.70
N ASN A 127 0.00 -6.22 9.43
CA ASN A 127 -0.58 -6.11 10.77
C ASN A 127 -2.07 -6.46 10.79
N MET A 128 -2.82 -5.99 9.79
CA MET A 128 -4.26 -6.23 9.70
C MET A 128 -4.62 -7.65 9.22
N CYS A 129 -3.81 -8.25 8.34
CA CYS A 129 -4.17 -9.50 7.66
C CYS A 129 -3.40 -10.75 8.14
N HIS A 130 -2.18 -10.57 8.68
CA HIS A 130 -1.22 -11.65 8.95
C HIS A 130 -0.66 -11.64 10.38
N GLU A 131 -0.94 -10.61 11.19
CA GLU A 131 -0.48 -10.58 12.59
C GLU A 131 -0.99 -11.77 13.42
N PRO A 132 -2.27 -12.19 13.34
CA PRO A 132 -2.74 -13.36 14.08
C PRO A 132 -1.94 -14.63 13.73
N THR A 133 -1.65 -14.83 12.44
CA THR A 133 -0.84 -15.94 11.95
C THR A 133 0.59 -15.87 12.50
N SER A 134 1.20 -14.69 12.45
CA SER A 134 2.57 -14.44 12.92
C SER A 134 2.73 -14.65 14.43
N ARG A 135 1.66 -14.46 15.20
CA ARG A 135 1.63 -14.72 16.66
C ARG A 135 1.31 -16.18 16.98
N GLY A 136 0.34 -16.78 16.30
CA GLY A 136 -0.18 -18.10 16.63
C GLY A 136 0.70 -19.25 16.15
N LEU A 137 1.11 -19.25 14.89
CA LEU A 137 1.81 -20.40 14.29
C LEU A 137 3.17 -20.73 14.92
N PRO A 138 4.02 -19.76 15.35
CA PRO A 138 5.28 -20.11 16.00
C PRO A 138 5.12 -21.01 17.24
N HIS A 139 4.03 -20.86 17.99
CA HIS A 139 3.76 -21.71 19.16
C HIS A 139 3.36 -23.15 18.78
N SER A 140 2.76 -23.34 17.61
CA SER A 140 2.27 -24.63 17.14
C SER A 140 3.29 -25.38 16.28
N ILE A 141 3.97 -24.68 15.37
CA ILE A 141 4.83 -25.27 14.33
C ILE A 141 6.20 -24.59 14.21
N GLY A 142 6.54 -23.64 15.09
CA GLY A 142 7.85 -23.00 15.12
C GLY A 142 8.10 -21.89 14.08
N VAL A 143 7.18 -21.69 13.13
CA VAL A 143 7.32 -20.69 12.05
C VAL A 143 6.02 -19.94 11.79
N GLY A 144 6.10 -18.63 11.57
CA GLY A 144 4.96 -17.74 11.30
C GLY A 144 4.66 -17.52 9.81
N LYS A 145 5.14 -18.40 8.93
CA LYS A 145 5.12 -18.24 7.47
C LYS A 145 4.59 -19.51 6.80
N GLY A 146 4.26 -19.41 5.52
CA GLY A 146 3.89 -20.56 4.70
C GLY A 146 4.99 -21.63 4.73
N THR A 147 4.58 -22.88 4.92
CA THR A 147 5.47 -24.05 5.03
C THR A 147 5.47 -24.94 3.78
N VAL A 148 4.69 -24.56 2.77
CA VAL A 148 4.49 -25.32 1.53
C VAL A 148 4.74 -24.42 0.33
N VAL A 149 5.08 -25.04 -0.80
CA VAL A 149 5.21 -24.40 -2.10
C VAL A 149 4.07 -24.82 -3.03
N LEU A 150 3.92 -24.15 -4.17
CA LEU A 150 2.85 -24.46 -5.12
C LEU A 150 2.92 -25.91 -5.64
N ASP A 151 4.12 -26.44 -5.86
CA ASP A 151 4.32 -27.82 -6.34
C ASP A 151 3.77 -28.87 -5.34
N ASP A 152 3.66 -28.55 -4.04
CA ASP A 152 3.09 -29.46 -3.04
C ASP A 152 1.61 -29.76 -3.30
N PHE A 153 0.89 -28.92 -4.06
CA PHE A 153 -0.49 -29.18 -4.45
C PHE A 153 -0.63 -30.40 -5.36
N GLU A 154 0.38 -30.73 -6.18
CA GLU A 154 0.35 -31.92 -7.05
C GLU A 154 0.47 -33.23 -6.25
N HIS A 155 1.01 -33.14 -5.03
CA HIS A 155 1.17 -34.27 -4.13
C HIS A 155 0.01 -34.43 -3.14
N ALA A 156 -0.91 -33.46 -3.06
CA ALA A 156 -2.01 -33.47 -2.12
C ALA A 156 -3.14 -34.41 -2.55
N GLU A 157 -3.46 -35.40 -1.71
CA GLU A 157 -4.64 -36.26 -1.90
C GLU A 157 -5.94 -35.62 -1.37
N ALA A 158 -5.80 -34.58 -0.52
CA ALA A 158 -6.91 -33.80 0.03
C ALA A 158 -6.48 -32.36 0.31
N ILE A 159 -7.37 -31.40 0.04
CA ILE A 159 -7.16 -29.96 0.28
C ILE A 159 -8.29 -29.44 1.16
N PHE A 160 -7.93 -28.81 2.28
CA PHE A 160 -8.88 -28.19 3.20
C PHE A 160 -8.80 -26.66 3.10
N LEU A 161 -9.91 -26.02 2.73
CA LEU A 161 -10.01 -24.56 2.63
C LEU A 161 -10.84 -24.04 3.81
N ILE A 162 -10.21 -23.27 4.70
CA ILE A 162 -10.84 -22.74 5.92
C ILE A 162 -10.58 -21.25 6.01
N GLY A 163 -11.65 -20.44 6.07
CA GLY A 163 -11.51 -18.97 6.15
C GLY A 163 -10.89 -18.33 4.90
N HIS A 164 -10.92 -19.03 3.75
CA HIS A 164 -10.29 -18.59 2.51
C HIS A 164 -11.24 -18.74 1.31
N ASN A 165 -11.19 -17.78 0.38
CA ASN A 165 -11.94 -17.82 -0.88
C ASN A 165 -10.97 -17.75 -2.08
N ALA A 166 -10.45 -18.91 -2.46
CA ALA A 166 -9.40 -19.05 -3.48
C ALA A 166 -9.82 -18.59 -4.89
N GLY A 167 -11.12 -18.46 -5.17
CA GLY A 167 -11.60 -18.08 -6.50
C GLY A 167 -11.59 -16.59 -6.81
N THR A 168 -11.35 -15.74 -5.80
CA THR A 168 -11.45 -14.26 -5.92
C THR A 168 -10.34 -13.51 -5.17
N ASN A 169 -9.84 -14.08 -4.07
CA ASN A 169 -8.91 -13.40 -3.17
C ASN A 169 -7.49 -13.99 -3.23
N ALA A 170 -7.19 -14.83 -4.22
CA ALA A 170 -5.87 -15.42 -4.46
C ALA A 170 -5.07 -14.60 -5.45
#